data_AF-A0AAP9MNJ1-F1
#
_entry.id   AF-A0AAP9MNJ1-F1
#
_cell.length_a   1.000
_cell.length_b   1.000
_cell.length_c   1.000
_cell.angle_alpha   90.00
_cell.angle_beta   90.00
_cell.angle_gamma   90.00
#
_symmetry.space_group_name_H-M   'P 1'
#
loop_
_entity.id
_entity.type
_entity.pdbx_description
1 polymer ?
#
loop_
_entity_poly.entity_id
_entity_poly.type
_entity_poly.pdbx_seq_one_letter_code
_entity_poly.pdbx_strand_id
1 'polypeptide(L)' 'METLLPNVNTSEGCFEIGVRISNPVFTEDAINKRKHERELLNQICIVSMLARLRLMQKGR' A
#
# COMPACT_ATOMS: atom_id res chain seq x y z
N MET A 1 26.99 -6.43 -9.35
CA MET A 1 25.58 -6.30 -8.93
C MET A 1 24.74 -6.27 -10.19
N GLU A 2 23.78 -7.18 -10.33
CA GLU A 2 22.82 -7.06 -11.42
C GLU A 2 21.95 -5.83 -11.12
N THR A 3 22.09 -4.78 -11.92
CA THR A 3 21.17 -3.64 -11.87
C THR A 3 19.89 -4.09 -12.54
N LEU A 4 19.05 -4.81 -11.79
CA LEU A 4 17.69 -5.10 -12.24
C LEU A 4 17.01 -3.77 -12.52
N LEU A 5 16.48 -3.62 -13.73
CA LEU A 5 15.74 -2.42 -14.08
C LEU A 5 14.58 -2.27 -13.10
N PRO A 6 14.32 -1.05 -12.59
CA PRO A 6 13.24 -0.81 -11.65
C PRO A 6 11.91 -1.29 -12.26
N ASN A 7 11.16 -2.08 -11.50
CA ASN A 7 9.92 -2.70 -11.95
C ASN A 7 8.78 -1.68 -11.95
N VAL A 8 8.34 -1.27 -13.13
CA VAL A 8 7.21 -0.32 -13.31
C VAL A 8 5.87 -0.82 -12.75
N ASN A 9 5.76 -2.09 -12.34
CA ASN A 9 4.52 -2.62 -11.74
C ASN A 9 4.50 -2.48 -10.21
N THR A 10 5.62 -2.16 -9.57
CA THR A 10 5.70 -1.96 -8.11
C THR A 10 5.72 -0.47 -7.78
N SER A 11 5.15 -0.09 -6.63
CA SER A 11 5.21 1.30 -6.15
C SER A 11 6.67 1.74 -5.93
N GLU A 12 7.54 0.83 -5.49
CA GLU A 12 8.97 1.09 -5.32
C GLU A 12 9.68 1.36 -6.65
N GLY A 13 9.46 0.54 -7.68
CA GLY A 13 10.07 0.75 -9.00
C GLY A 13 9.54 2.00 -9.68
N CYS A 14 8.23 2.30 -9.57
CA CYS A 14 7.67 3.57 -10.05
C CYS A 14 8.28 4.78 -9.33
N PHE A 15 8.49 4.69 -8.01
CA PHE A 15 9.10 5.77 -7.25
C PHE A 15 10.56 6.00 -7.67
N GLU A 16 11.36 4.93 -7.77
CA GLU A 16 12.76 5.01 -8.20
C GLU A 16 12.89 5.59 -9.61
N ILE A 17 12.03 5.16 -10.55
CA ILE A 17 11.99 5.73 -11.90
C ILE A 17 11.63 7.21 -11.83
N GLY A 18 10.54 7.56 -11.14
CA GLY A 18 10.06 8.93 -11.03
C GLY A 18 11.12 9.89 -10.48
N VAL A 19 11.87 9.47 -9.47
CA VAL A 19 13.02 10.24 -8.96
C VAL A 19 14.13 10.33 -10.00
N ARG A 20 14.50 9.21 -10.64
CA ARG A 20 15.60 9.14 -11.62
C ARG A 20 15.36 10.01 -12.85
N ILE A 21 14.12 10.08 -13.33
CA ILE A 21 13.72 10.90 -14.49
C ILE A 21 13.10 12.24 -14.09
N SER A 22 13.07 12.56 -12.80
CA SER A 22 12.41 13.77 -12.25
C SER A 22 10.98 13.96 -12.74
N ASN A 23 10.23 12.86 -12.89
CA ASN A 23 8.84 12.87 -13.31
C ASN A 23 7.92 12.76 -12.09
N PRO A 24 7.21 13.83 -11.71
CA PRO A 24 6.38 13.84 -10.53
C PRO A 24 5.20 12.86 -10.62
N VAL A 25 4.70 12.58 -11.83
CA VAL A 25 3.55 11.67 -12.05
C VAL A 25 3.88 10.27 -11.53
N PHE A 26 5.09 9.76 -11.81
CA PHE A 26 5.53 8.44 -11.35
C PHE A 26 5.71 8.41 -9.82
N THR A 27 6.25 9.47 -9.23
CA THR A 27 6.41 9.55 -7.78
C THR A 27 5.07 9.66 -7.06
N GLU A 28 4.12 10.41 -7.62
CA GLU A 28 2.81 10.63 -7.03
C GLU A 28 1.94 9.36 -7.13
N ASP A 29 1.97 8.67 -8.28
CA ASP A 29 1.31 7.38 -8.45
C ASP A 29 1.82 6.33 -7.44
N ALA A 30 3.15 6.24 -7.28
CA ALA A 30 3.76 5.35 -6.30
C ALA A 30 3.33 5.66 -4.85
N ILE A 31 3.26 6.95 -4.48
CA ILE A 31 2.82 7.39 -3.16
C ILE A 31 1.34 7.08 -2.96
N ASN A 32 0.50 7.33 -3.96
CA ASN A 32 -0.94 7.08 -3.88
C ASN A 32 -1.25 5.59 -3.77
N LYS A 33 -0.54 4.74 -4.53
CA LYS A 33 -0.65 3.28 -4.42
C LYS A 33 -0.32 2.80 -2.99
N ARG A 34 0.79 3.29 -2.40
CA ARG A 34 1.17 2.99 -1.02
C ARG A 34 0.15 3.47 0.02
N LYS A 35 -0.42 4.66 -0.16
CA LYS A 35 -1.50 5.17 0.72
C LYS A 35 -2.73 4.26 0.64
N HIS A 36 -3.15 3.89 -0.56
CA HIS A 36 -4.30 3.03 -0.77
C HIS A 36 -4.13 1.63 -0.16
N GLU A 37 -2.97 0.99 -0.38
CA GLU A 37 -2.62 -0.30 0.24
C GLU A 37 -2.74 -0.24 1.77
N ARG A 38 -2.24 0.84 2.39
CA ARG A 38 -2.31 1.03 3.84
C ARG A 38 -3.74 1.26 4.32
N GLU A 39 -4.55 2.00 3.56
CA GLU A 39 -5.96 2.22 3.88
C GLU A 39 -6.76 0.92 3.84
N LEU A 40 -6.53 0.08 2.83
CA LEU A 40 -7.15 -1.25 2.73
C LEU A 40 -6.80 -2.13 3.94
N LEU A 41 -5.52 -2.17 4.35
CA LEU A 41 -5.10 -2.91 5.53
C LEU A 41 -5.77 -2.40 6.81
N ASN A 42 -5.91 -1.08 6.95
CA ASN A 42 -6.61 -0.49 8.09
C ASN A 42 -8.10 -0.88 8.11
N GLN A 43 -8.78 -0.84 6.96
CA GLN A 43 -10.16 -1.28 6.83
C GLN A 43 -10.33 -2.75 7.24
N ILE A 44 -9.47 -3.64 6.72
CA ILE A 44 -9.46 -5.06 7.09
C ILE A 44 -9.26 -5.23 8.60
N CYS A 45 -8.33 -4.47 9.20
CA CYS A 45 -8.07 -4.51 10.63
C CYS A 45 -9.30 -4.10 11.45
N ILE A 46 -9.96 -2.98 11.10
CA ILE A 46 -11.16 -2.49 11.77
C ILE A 46 -12.29 -3.52 11.70
N VAL A 47 -12.57 -4.05 10.51
CA VAL A 47 -13.62 -5.07 10.31
C VAL A 47 -13.32 -6.32 11.14
N SER A 48 -12.05 -6.76 11.17
CA SER A 48 -11.61 -7.91 11.96
C SER A 48 -11.79 -7.67 13.47
N MET A 49 -11.47 -6.49 13.97
CA MET A 49 -11.68 -6.11 15.38
C MET A 49 -13.16 -6.06 15.73
N LEU A 50 -14.01 -5.48 14.87
CA LEU A 50 -15.46 -5.43 15.08
C LEU A 50 -16.08 -6.83 15.09
N ALA A 51 -15.65 -7.72 14.19
CA ALA A 51 -16.11 -9.10 14.16
C ALA A 51 -15.80 -9.82 15.49
N ARG A 52 -14.57 -9.66 16.01
CA ARG A 52 -14.15 -10.22 17.31
C ARG A 52 -14.99 -9.65 18.46
N LEU A 53 -15.25 -8.35 18.47
CA LEU A 53 -16.07 -7.72 19.51
C LEU A 53 -17.50 -8.30 19.54
N ARG A 54 -18.12 -8.46 18.36
CA ARG A 54 -19.46 -9.07 18.25
C ARG A 54 -19.50 -10.51 18.74
N LEU A 55 -18.46 -11.30 18.44
CA LEU A 55 -18.37 -12.67 18.97
C LEU A 55 -18.31 -12.70 20.49
N MET A 56 -17.53 -11.80 21.11
CA MET A 56 -17.43 -11.69 22.56
C MET A 56 -18.74 -11.24 23.23
N GLN A 57 -19.54 -10.40 22.54
CA GLN A 57 -20.85 -9.98 23.03
C GLN A 57 -21.91 -11.09 22.98
N LYS A 58 -21.80 -12.03 22.03
CA LYS A 58 -22.77 -13.13 21.87
C LYS A 58 -22.52 -14.32 22.80
N GLY A 59 -21.33 -14.40 23.40
CA GLY A 59 -20.96 -15.41 24.39
C GLY A 59 -21.18 -15.01 25.85
N ARG A 60 -21.78 -13.84 26.11
CA ARG A 60 -22.22 -13.39 27.44
C ARG A 60 -23.73 -13.46 27.57
#